data_AF-A0A1H9XY22-F1
#
_entry.id   AF-A0A1H9XY22-F1
#
_cell.length_a   1.000
_cell.length_b   1.000
_cell.length_c   1.000
_cell.angle_alpha   90.00
_cell.angle_beta   90.00
_cell.angle_gamma   90.00
#
_symmetry.space_group_name_H-M   'P 1'
#
loop_
_entity.id
_entity.type
_entity.pdbx_description
1 polymer ?
#
loop_
_entity_poly.entity_id
_entity_poly.type
_entity_poly.pdbx_seq_one_letter_code
_entity_poly.pdbx_strand_id
1 'polypeptide(L)' 'MGAPDRMSGFVLARTASPSKKDIAGMATALLRNGYDLCDFKVTAQDGGAPSSVPLCPAG' A
#
# COMPACT_ATOMS: atom_id res chain seq x y z
N MET A 1 24.29 3.57 9.96
CA MET A 1 22.87 3.38 9.57
C MET A 1 22.11 4.62 10.01
N GLY A 2 21.27 5.19 9.15
CA GLY A 2 20.44 6.36 9.46
C GLY A 2 19.28 6.01 10.40
N ALA A 3 18.62 7.04 10.93
CA ALA A 3 17.38 6.86 11.70
C ALA A 3 16.26 6.38 10.76
N PRO A 4 15.33 5.52 11.24
CA PRO A 4 14.14 5.17 10.48
C PRO A 4 13.35 6.42 10.07
N ASP A 5 12.92 6.46 8.82
CA ASP A 5 12.09 7.52 8.26
C ASP A 5 10.85 6.93 7.56
N ARG A 6 10.10 7.78 6.86
CA ARG A 6 8.86 7.40 6.15
C ARG A 6 9.06 7.19 4.66
N MET A 7 10.30 7.10 4.18
CA MET A 7 10.57 6.88 2.76
C MET A 7 10.26 5.45 2.30
N SER A 8 10.00 4.53 3.23
CA SER A 8 9.65 3.16 2.91
C SER A 8 8.70 2.54 3.94
N GLY A 9 7.86 1.61 3.48
CA GLY A 9 6.95 0.87 4.32
C GLY A 9 6.32 -0.29 3.55
N PHE A 10 5.82 -1.30 4.27
CA PHE A 10 5.15 -2.45 3.70
C PHE A 10 3.85 -2.71 4.45
N VAL A 11 2.84 -3.15 3.71
CA VAL A 11 1.63 -3.69 4.32
C VAL A 11 1.44 -5.12 3.84
N LEU A 12 1.21 -6.01 4.78
CA LEU A 12 1.11 -7.44 4.56
C LEU A 12 -0.32 -7.90 4.87
N ALA A 13 -0.82 -8.82 4.06
CA ALA A 13 -2.13 -9.44 4.24
C ALA A 13 -1.99 -10.96 4.26
N ARG A 14 -2.95 -11.64 4.89
CA ARG A 14 -3.01 -13.12 4.90
C ARG A 14 -3.53 -13.69 3.57
N THR A 15 -4.08 -12.86 2.70
CA THR A 15 -4.62 -13.25 1.39
C THR A 15 -3.94 -12.44 0.29
N ALA A 16 -3.87 -13.02 -0.90
CA ALA A 16 -3.33 -12.35 -2.10
C ALA A 16 -4.22 -11.19 -2.60
N SER A 17 -5.50 -11.18 -2.20
CA SER A 17 -6.54 -10.25 -2.64
C SER A 17 -7.28 -9.68 -1.43
N PRO A 18 -6.74 -8.66 -0.75
CA PRO A 18 -7.47 -7.93 0.28
C PRO A 18 -8.71 -7.24 -0.33
N SER A 19 -9.77 -7.08 0.46
CA SER A 19 -10.96 -6.40 -0.05
C SER A 19 -10.69 -4.92 -0.32
N LYS A 20 -11.48 -4.29 -1.19
CA LYS A 20 -11.39 -2.84 -1.44
C LYS A 20 -11.52 -2.02 -0.16
N LYS A 21 -12.34 -2.48 0.79
CA LYS A 21 -12.53 -1.84 2.10
C LYS A 21 -11.25 -1.89 2.94
N ASP A 22 -10.56 -3.03 2.94
CA ASP A 22 -9.30 -3.19 3.68
C ASP A 22 -8.20 -2.31 3.07
N ILE A 23 -8.11 -2.27 1.74
CA ILE A 23 -7.18 -1.39 1.02
C ILE A 23 -7.43 0.08 1.37
N ALA A 24 -8.70 0.53 1.37
CA ALA A 24 -9.04 1.91 1.73
C ALA A 24 -8.73 2.24 3.20
N GLY A 25 -8.98 1.29 4.12
CA GLY A 25 -8.64 1.44 5.54
C GLY A 25 -7.14 1.56 5.77
N MET A 26 -6.36 0.72 5.09
CA MET A 26 -4.89 0.77 5.09
C MET A 26 -4.36 2.10 4.53
N ALA A 27 -4.86 2.53 3.36
CA ALA A 27 -4.47 3.80 2.75
C ALA A 27 -4.76 4.99 3.69
N THR A 28 -5.92 4.98 4.35
CA THR A 28 -6.27 5.98 5.38
C THR A 28 -5.28 5.98 6.54
N ALA A 29 -4.88 4.81 7.03
CA ALA A 29 -3.91 4.68 8.12
C ALA A 29 -2.52 5.20 7.72
N LEU A 30 -2.05 4.87 6.51
CA LEU A 30 -0.77 5.35 5.97
C LEU A 30 -0.75 6.89 5.89
N LEU A 31 -1.77 7.50 5.29
CA LEU A 31 -1.91 8.96 5.20
C LEU A 31 -1.90 9.63 6.57
N ARG A 32 -2.68 9.10 7.53
CA ARG A 32 -2.73 9.64 8.90
C ARG A 32 -1.38 9.59 9.61
N ASN A 33 -0.50 8.68 9.22
CA ASN A 33 0.83 8.53 9.80
C ASN A 33 1.92 9.26 8.99
N GLY A 34 1.54 10.04 7.96
CA GLY A 34 2.45 10.88 7.19
C GLY A 34 3.23 10.16 6.09
N TYR A 35 2.76 9.01 5.63
CA TYR A 35 3.29 8.37 4.42
C TYR A 35 2.63 8.96 3.17
N ASP A 36 3.40 9.13 2.10
CA ASP A 36 2.85 9.44 0.77
C ASP A 36 2.37 8.15 0.10
N LEU A 37 1.09 8.10 -0.31
CA LEU A 37 0.54 6.93 -0.99
C LEU A 37 1.11 6.72 -2.39
N CYS A 38 1.72 7.75 -3.00
CA CYS A 38 2.37 7.64 -4.31
C CYS A 38 3.64 6.78 -4.26
N ASP A 39 4.25 6.66 -3.07
CA ASP A 39 5.40 5.76 -2.83
C ASP A 39 4.95 4.30 -2.65
N PHE A 40 3.65 4.05 -2.53
CA PHE A 40 3.07 2.73 -2.35
C PHE A 40 2.45 2.20 -3.65
N LYS A 41 2.63 0.90 -3.84
CA LYS A 41 2.00 0.15 -4.92
C LYS A 41 1.40 -1.13 -4.36
N VAL A 42 0.23 -1.50 -4.88
CA VAL A 42 -0.26 -2.87 -4.71
C VAL A 42 0.66 -3.76 -5.54
N THR A 43 1.23 -4.78 -4.91
CA THR A 43 2.13 -5.72 -5.56
C THR A 43 1.34 -6.74 -6.37
N ALA A 44 1.86 -7.14 -7.53
CA ALA A 44 1.31 -8.27 -8.25
C ALA A 44 1.37 -9.54 -7.37
N GLN A 45 0.27 -10.28 -7.29
CA GLN A 45 0.15 -11.51 -6.51
C GLN A 45 -0.71 -12.51 -7.29
N ASP A 46 -0.33 -13.79 -7.26
CA ASP A 46 -1.16 -14.84 -7.85
C ASP A 46 -2.50 -14.95 -7.11
N GLY A 47 -3.61 -14.99 -7.86
CA GLY A 47 -4.96 -14.89 -7.32
C GLY A 47 -5.33 -13.50 -6.73
N GLY A 48 -4.51 -12.48 -6.96
CA GLY A 48 -4.70 -11.10 -6.49
C GLY A 48 -4.63 -10.08 -7.62
N ALA A 49 -3.86 -9.00 -7.41
CA ALA A 49 -3.61 -8.03 -8.46
C ALA A 49 -2.71 -8.65 -9.55
N PRO A 50 -3.08 -8.56 -10.84
CA PRO A 50 -2.32 -9.18 -11.93
C PRO A 50 -1.02 -8.44 -12.27
N SER A 51 -0.91 -7.17 -11.86
CA SER A 51 0.25 -6.31 -12.07
C SER A 51 0.40 -5.34 -10.90
N SER A 52 1.56 -4.70 -10.80
CA SER A 52 1.76 -3.68 -9.78
C SER A 52 1.02 -2.40 -10.16
N VAL A 53 0.19 -1.89 -9.26
CA VAL A 53 -0.59 -0.67 -9.48
C VAL A 53 -0.29 0.36 -8.37
N PRO A 54 -0.12 1.65 -8.70
CA PRO A 54 0.01 2.70 -7.69
C PRO A 54 -1.20 2.73 -6.75
N LEU A 55 -0.96 3.05 -5.47
CA LEU A 55 -2.03 3.18 -4.48
C LEU A 55 -2.66 4.58 -4.50
N CYS A 56 -1.96 5.59 -5.03
CA CYS A 56 -2.49 6.93 -5.18
C CYS A 56 -3.61 6.98 -6.24
N PRO A 57 -4.58 7.91 -6.10
CA PRO A 57 -5.60 8.14 -7.13
C PRO A 57 -4.93 8.54 -8.45
N ALA A 58 -5.47 8.04 -9.58
CA ALA A 58 -5.18 8.65 -10.87
C ALA A 58 -5.75 10.09 -10.83
N GLY A 59 -4.88 11.08 -11.09
CA GLY A 59 -5.28 12.48 -11.24
C GLY A 59 -6.22 12.72 -12.40
#